data_AF-A0A9W4CTM2-F1
#
_entry.id   AF-A0A9W4CTM2-F1
#
_cell.length_a   1.000
_cell.length_b   1.000
_cell.length_c   1.000
_cell.angle_alpha   90.00
_cell.angle_beta   90.00
_cell.angle_gamma   90.00
#
_symmetry.space_group_name_H-M   'P 1'
#
loop_
_entity.id
_entity.type
_entity.pdbx_description
1 polymer ?
#
loop_
_entity_poly.entity_id
_entity_poly.type
_entity_poly.pdbx_seq_one_letter_code
_entity_poly.pdbx_strand_id
1 'polypeptide(L)'
;MIGKQIIGKNFTKLLNYLFSKEGASLIGSNMMGKTPQELAVEFRSFLHLNNRVQKPVYHAALSVPQSEALSNRHLRKSPNALYRYFWNL
;
A
#
# COMPACT_ATOMS: atom_id res chain seq x y z
N MET A 1 15.09 10.46 -2.77
CA MET A 1 14.51 9.11 -2.93
C MET A 1 13.48 9.16 -4.05
N ILE A 2 13.72 8.52 -5.20
CA ILE A 2 12.72 8.38 -6.27
C ILE A 2 12.33 6.91 -6.32
N GLY A 3 11.12 6.61 -5.83
CA GLY A 3 10.54 5.28 -5.84
C GLY A 3 9.86 4.94 -7.15
N LYS A 4 9.64 3.64 -7.42
CA LYS A 4 8.82 3.21 -8.56
C LYS A 4 7.37 3.59 -8.31
N GLN A 5 6.79 4.37 -9.22
CA GLN A 5 5.39 4.80 -9.18
C GLN A 5 4.58 4.06 -10.24
N ILE A 6 3.42 3.53 -9.84
CA ILE A 6 2.52 2.79 -10.72
C ILE A 6 1.09 3.31 -10.49
N ILE A 7 0.44 3.76 -11.56
CA ILE A 7 -0.97 4.18 -11.55
C ILE A 7 -1.81 3.11 -12.25
N GLY A 8 -2.86 2.62 -11.60
CA GLY A 8 -3.63 1.47 -12.07
C GLY A 8 -5.11 1.49 -11.69
N LYS A 9 -5.81 0.42 -12.09
CA LYS A 9 -7.25 0.23 -11.84
C LYS A 9 -7.57 -0.81 -10.77
N ASN A 10 -6.70 -1.80 -10.59
CA ASN A 10 -7.02 -3.02 -9.85
C ASN A 10 -6.29 -3.06 -8.50
N PHE A 11 -7.01 -2.74 -7.43
CA PHE A 11 -6.49 -2.74 -6.06
C PHE A 11 -6.26 -4.17 -5.54
N THR A 12 -7.14 -5.12 -5.87
CA THR A 12 -6.98 -6.54 -5.50
C THR A 12 -5.65 -7.11 -6.00
N LYS A 13 -5.26 -6.81 -7.25
CA LYS A 13 -3.96 -7.25 -7.79
C LYS A 13 -2.79 -6.68 -7.01
N LEU A 14 -2.89 -5.42 -6.61
CA LEU A 14 -1.87 -4.77 -5.77
C LEU A 14 -1.80 -5.44 -4.39
N LEU A 15 -2.93 -5.66 -3.73
CA LEU A 15 -2.99 -6.32 -2.43
C LEU A 15 -2.42 -7.74 -2.47
N ASN A 16 -2.77 -8.53 -3.50
CA ASN A 16 -2.20 -9.86 -3.68
C ASN A 16 -0.68 -9.82 -3.83
N TYR A 17 -0.16 -8.85 -4.59
CA TYR A 17 1.29 -8.65 -4.72
C TYR A 17 1.95 -8.26 -3.39
N LEU A 18 1.33 -7.37 -2.60
CA LEU A 18 1.87 -6.92 -1.31
C LEU A 18 1.88 -8.04 -0.27
N PHE A 19 0.78 -8.79 -0.16
CA PHE A 19 0.62 -9.83 0.85
C PHE A 19 1.31 -11.15 0.48
N SER A 20 1.70 -11.35 -0.80
CA SER A 20 2.48 -12.53 -1.19
C SER A 20 3.97 -12.41 -0.87
N LYS A 21 4.42 -11.29 -0.30
CA LYS A 21 5.84 -11.00 -0.10
C LYS A 21 6.24 -11.34 1.33
N GLU A 22 7.26 -12.18 1.46
CA GLU A 22 7.81 -12.55 2.76
C GLU A 22 8.34 -11.31 3.50
N GLY A 23 8.04 -11.21 4.79
CA GLY A 23 8.39 -10.05 5.61
C GLY A 23 7.55 -8.79 5.34
N ALA A 24 6.62 -8.82 4.38
CA ALA A 24 5.71 -7.71 4.15
C ALA A 24 4.69 -7.61 5.29
N SER A 25 4.48 -6.38 5.76
CA SER A 25 3.47 -6.09 6.78
C SER A 25 2.76 -4.78 6.46
N LEU A 26 1.46 -4.76 6.74
CA LEU A 26 0.65 -3.55 6.71
C LEU A 26 0.96 -2.71 7.95
N ILE A 27 1.60 -1.56 7.77
CA ILE A 27 2.00 -0.69 8.90
C ILE A 27 0.88 0.27 9.30
N GLY A 28 0.09 0.72 8.33
CA GLY A 28 -1.00 1.66 8.53
C GLY A 28 -1.96 1.69 7.34
N SER A 29 -3.22 1.97 7.62
CA SER A 29 -4.31 2.06 6.65
C SER A 29 -5.36 3.04 7.17
N ASN A 30 -6.06 3.71 6.26
CA ASN A 30 -7.30 4.45 6.56
C ASN A 30 -8.54 3.56 6.42
N MET A 31 -8.35 2.29 6.07
CA MET A 31 -9.39 1.27 6.00
C MET A 31 -9.35 0.37 7.23
N MET A 32 -10.51 -0.19 7.58
CA MET A 32 -10.66 -1.09 8.73
C MET A 32 -10.23 -2.53 8.41
N GLY A 33 -10.33 -2.94 7.15
CA GLY A 33 -9.91 -4.27 6.70
C GLY A 33 -8.44 -4.59 7.03
N LYS A 34 -8.17 -5.87 7.31
CA LYS A 34 -6.82 -6.39 7.60
C LYS A 34 -6.37 -7.45 6.60
N THR A 35 -7.30 -8.09 5.92
CA THR A 35 -7.01 -9.05 4.84
C THR A 35 -7.08 -8.37 3.46
N PRO A 36 -6.39 -8.92 2.44
CA PRO A 36 -6.53 -8.45 1.05
C PRO A 36 -7.99 -8.38 0.59
N GLN A 37 -8.80 -9.34 1.01
CA GLN A 37 -10.21 -9.46 0.63
C GLN A 37 -11.03 -8.34 1.27
N GLU A 38 -10.89 -8.12 2.58
CA GLU A 38 -11.59 -7.04 3.30
C GLU A 38 -11.22 -5.67 2.74
N LEU A 39 -9.92 -5.41 2.55
CA LEU A 39 -9.42 -4.16 1.97
C LEU A 39 -9.96 -3.92 0.55
N ALA A 40 -10.03 -4.97 -0.28
CA ALA A 40 -10.58 -4.86 -1.63
C ALA A 40 -12.09 -4.61 -1.64
N VAL A 41 -12.84 -5.17 -0.69
CA VAL A 41 -14.27 -4.90 -0.52
C VAL A 41 -14.49 -3.45 -0.10
N GLU A 42 -13.80 -3.00 0.96
CA GLU A 42 -13.91 -1.64 1.47
C GLU A 42 -13.51 -0.59 0.41
N PHE A 43 -12.43 -0.83 -0.33
CA PHE A 43 -12.00 0.03 -1.43
C PHE A 43 -13.06 0.17 -2.53
N ARG A 44 -13.74 -0.92 -2.90
CA ARG A 44 -14.80 -0.89 -3.93
C ARG A 44 -15.97 0.00 -3.54
N SER A 45 -16.32 0.06 -2.26
CA SER A 45 -17.35 0.96 -1.76
C SER A 45 -17.00 2.43 -2.05
N PHE A 46 -15.73 2.83 -1.90
CA PHE A 46 -15.28 4.18 -2.24
C PHE A 46 -15.28 4.45 -3.75
N LEU A 47 -14.99 3.45 -4.59
CA LEU A 47 -15.06 3.62 -6.06
C LEU A 47 -16.46 3.96 -6.55
N HIS A 48 -17.49 3.37 -5.93
CA HIS A 48 -18.88 3.64 -6.28
C HIS A 48 -19.30 5.09 -5.94
N LEU A 49 -18.61 5.76 -5.01
CA LEU A 49 -18.89 7.17 -4.68
C LEU A 49 -18.39 8.14 -5.76
N ASN A 50 -17.40 7.76 -6.57
CA ASN A 50 -16.86 8.62 -7.63
C ASN A 50 -16.47 7.82 -8.87
N ASN A 51 -17.46 7.56 -9.73
CA ASN A 51 -17.30 6.83 -10.98
C ASN A 51 -16.45 7.56 -12.06
N ARG A 52 -16.10 8.84 -11.85
CA ARG A 52 -15.26 9.60 -12.80
C ARG A 52 -13.78 9.20 -12.72
N VAL A 53 -13.36 8.58 -11.62
CA VAL A 53 -11.96 8.19 -11.40
C VAL A 53 -11.65 6.91 -12.16
N GLN A 54 -10.97 7.03 -13.31
CA GLN A 54 -10.67 5.89 -14.17
C GLN A 54 -9.51 5.00 -13.67
N LYS A 55 -8.58 5.57 -12.89
CA LYS A 55 -7.39 4.88 -12.36
C LYS A 55 -7.23 5.21 -10.86
N PRO A 56 -8.05 4.59 -9.99
CA PRO A 56 -8.13 4.97 -8.57
C PRO A 56 -6.98 4.46 -7.71
N VAL A 57 -6.06 3.67 -8.26
CA VAL A 57 -4.95 3.08 -7.50
C VAL A 57 -3.65 3.78 -7.85
N TYR A 58 -3.01 4.35 -6.85
CA TYR A 58 -1.65 4.87 -6.92
C TYR A 58 -0.75 4.05 -5.99
N HIS A 59 0.23 3.35 -6.57
CA HIS A 59 1.21 2.57 -5.84
C HIS A 59 2.59 3.23 -5.95
N ALA A 60 3.07 3.77 -4.83
CA ALA A 60 4.41 4.33 -4.71
C ALA A 60 5.26 3.40 -3.84
N ALA A 61 6.23 2.71 -4.46
CA ALA A 61 7.17 1.87 -3.74
C ALA A 61 8.33 2.73 -3.24
N LEU A 62 8.53 2.78 -1.92
CA LEU A 62 9.58 3.56 -1.27
C LEU A 62 10.61 2.61 -0.65
N SER A 63 11.89 2.87 -0.90
CA SER A 63 13.00 2.09 -0.36
C SER A 63 13.90 3.03 0.45
N VAL A 64 14.08 2.72 1.73
CA VAL A 64 15.00 3.44 2.60
C VAL A 64 16.35 2.73 2.63
N PRO A 65 17.49 3.46 2.66
CA PRO A 65 18.79 2.86 2.92
C PRO A 65 18.77 2.04 4.21
N GLN A 66 19.52 0.94 4.26
CA GLN A 66 19.53 0.06 5.44
C GLN A 66 20.05 0.77 6.70
N SER A 67 20.96 1.74 6.53
CA SER A 67 21.45 2.63 7.59
C SER A 67 20.38 3.57 8.17
N GLU A 68 19.27 3.78 7.44
CA GLU A 68 18.17 4.68 7.80
C GLU A 68 16.87 3.91 8.05
N ALA A 69 16.96 2.63 8.40
CA ALA A 69 15.79 1.78 8.64
C ALA A 69 14.88 2.37 9.72
N LEU A 70 13.78 2.98 9.31
CA LEU A 70 12.80 3.60 10.22
C LEU A 70 12.02 2.55 11.00
N SER A 71 11.77 2.75 12.29
CA SER A 71 10.83 1.89 13.04
C SER A 71 9.39 2.03 12.49
N ASN A 72 8.53 1.03 12.66
CA ASN A 72 7.12 1.12 12.25
C ASN A 72 6.38 2.32 12.88
N ARG A 73 6.76 2.72 14.11
CA ARG A 73 6.19 3.91 14.79
C ARG A 73 6.45 5.21 14.02
N HIS A 74 7.62 5.34 13.40
CA HIS A 74 7.99 6.51 12.60
C HIS A 74 7.23 6.53 11.27
N LEU A 75 7.06 5.37 10.63
CA LEU A 75 6.33 5.23 9.37
C LEU A 75 4.82 5.52 9.54
N ARG A 76 4.23 5.20 10.70
CA ARG A 76 2.81 5.43 11.00
C ARG A 76 2.38 6.90 11.08
N LYS A 77 3.32 7.83 11.24
CA LYS A 77 3.01 9.26 11.26
C LYS A 77 2.76 9.84 9.86
N SER A 78 3.02 9.06 8.81
CA SER A 78 2.71 9.44 7.43
C SER A 78 1.24 9.11 7.12
N PRO A 79 0.46 10.07 6.57
CA PRO A 79 -1.00 9.94 6.41
C PRO A 79 -1.47 8.97 5.31
N ASN A 80 -0.56 8.30 4.59
CA ASN A 80 -0.91 7.38 3.51
C ASN A 80 -0.56 5.93 3.87
N ALA A 81 -1.39 4.97 3.40
CA ALA A 81 -1.15 3.54 3.60
C ALA A 81 0.22 3.14 3.06
N LEU A 82 1.17 2.89 3.97
CA LEU A 82 2.54 2.50 3.66
C LEU A 82 2.70 1.01 3.93
N TYR A 83 3.06 0.27 2.89
CA TYR A 83 3.56 -1.09 3.02
C TYR A 83 5.08 -1.04 3.14
N ARG A 84 5.65 -1.72 4.14
CA ARG A 84 7.09 -1.85 4.26
C ARG A 84 7.58 -2.93 3.31
N TYR A 85 8.54 -2.58 2.47
CA TYR A 85 9.33 -3.53 1.72
C TYR A 85 10.78 -3.44 2.17
N PHE A 86 11.29 -4.52 2.75
CA PHE A 86 12.72 -4.75 2.81
C PHE A 86 13.05 -5.71 1.65
N TRP A 87 13.73 -5.19 0.64
CA TRP A 87 14.51 -6.03 -0.25
C TRP A 87 15.86 -6.25 0.43
N ASN A 88 16.17 -7.49 0.77
CA ASN A 88 17.58 -7.90 0.82
C ASN A 88 18.03 -8.08 -0.64
N LEU A 89 19.22 -7.53 -0.92
CA LEU A 89 19.96 -7.67 -2.18
C LEU A 89 19.99 -9.11 -2.69
#